data_AF-A0A0C1LCK2-F1
#
_entry.id   AF-A0A0C1LCK2-F1
#
_cell.length_a   1.000
_cell.length_b   1.000
_cell.length_c   1.000
_cell.angle_alpha   90.00
_cell.angle_beta   90.00
_cell.angle_gamma   90.00
#
_symmetry.space_group_name_H-M   'P 1'
#
loop_
_entity.id
_entity.type
_entity.pdbx_description
1 polymer ?
#
loop_
_entity_poly.entity_id
_entity_poly.type
_entity_poly.pdbx_seq_one_letter_code
_entity_poly.pdbx_strand_id
1 'polypeptide(L)'
;MLVLVSVCNCLSAQRSDWRTRIDRLVELADSLSMVSQQTFHINKFTSEDRPIRETWHYTVHNGRVIIFEVHYFLDSLEFQEVYYVNRDQLVCMEQYEILYPEQDEDRILKGAVGFFDGLSMRQYVTMGERSGRNEQLPSYEVISQFKDRYRELLTNRPLLEKKGKAVIFVP
;
A
#
# COMPACT_ATOMS: atom_id res chain seq x y z
N MET A 1 16.66 37.59 50.75
CA MET A 1 15.59 37.64 49.74
C MET A 1 16.14 36.94 48.49
N LEU A 2 15.68 35.71 48.23
CA LEU A 2 16.20 34.83 47.16
C LEU A 2 15.34 35.03 45.91
N VAL A 3 15.94 35.51 44.82
CA VAL A 3 15.29 35.68 43.52
C VAL A 3 15.41 34.37 42.76
N LEU A 4 14.28 33.66 42.61
CA LEU A 4 14.15 32.49 41.75
C LEU A 4 13.99 32.96 40.30
N VAL A 5 15.05 32.84 39.51
CA VAL A 5 15.00 33.02 38.06
C VAL A 5 14.44 31.74 37.45
N SER A 6 13.18 31.80 37.02
CA SER A 6 12.55 30.72 36.25
C SER A 6 13.04 30.81 34.81
N VAL A 7 13.98 29.92 34.44
CA VAL A 7 14.41 29.76 33.05
C VAL A 7 13.36 28.93 32.32
N CYS A 8 12.45 29.61 31.63
CA CYS A 8 11.54 28.98 30.68
C CYS A 8 12.38 28.45 29.50
N ASN A 9 12.75 27.17 29.54
CA ASN A 9 13.23 26.46 28.37
C ASN A 9 12.04 26.30 27.40
N CYS A 10 11.93 27.21 26.44
CA CYS A 10 11.08 27.04 25.26
C CYS A 10 11.69 25.93 24.40
N LEU A 11 11.36 24.68 24.72
CA LEU A 11 11.51 23.56 23.81
C LEU A 11 10.58 23.82 22.62
N SER A 12 11.10 24.41 21.55
CA SER A 12 10.46 24.40 20.24
C SER A 12 10.35 22.95 19.80
N ALA A 13 9.17 22.34 20.05
CA ALA A 13 8.84 21.04 19.51
C ALA A 13 8.98 21.11 17.99
N GLN A 14 10.06 20.53 17.46
CA GLN A 14 10.31 20.41 16.04
C GLN A 14 9.18 19.54 15.48
N ARG A 15 8.17 20.17 14.89
CA ARG A 15 7.02 19.49 14.28
C ARG A 15 7.59 18.52 13.25
N SER A 16 7.52 17.22 13.53
CA SER A 16 7.99 16.17 12.62
C SER A 16 7.30 16.36 11.28
N ASP A 17 8.06 16.69 10.24
CA ASP A 17 7.58 16.85 8.87
C ASP A 17 7.35 15.46 8.26
N TRP A 18 6.30 14.81 8.76
CA TRP A 18 5.95 13.46 8.36
C TRP A 18 5.52 13.42 6.89
N ARG A 19 4.85 14.47 6.38
CA ARG A 19 4.28 14.47 5.02
C ARG A 19 5.39 14.45 3.97
N THR A 20 6.34 15.37 4.04
CA THR A 20 7.47 15.42 3.10
C THR A 20 8.29 14.13 3.13
N ARG A 21 8.45 13.52 4.31
CA ARG A 21 9.14 12.22 4.42
C ARG A 21 8.37 11.12 3.70
N ILE A 22 7.05 11.06 3.83
CA ILE A 22 6.23 10.05 3.13
C ILE A 22 6.28 10.29 1.62
N ASP A 23 6.13 11.53 1.16
CA ASP A 23 6.17 11.86 -0.27
C ASP A 23 7.46 11.41 -0.94
N ARG A 24 8.61 11.63 -0.28
CA ARG A 24 9.91 11.13 -0.79
C ARG A 24 10.00 9.62 -0.84
N LEU A 25 9.34 8.91 0.08
CA LEU A 25 9.32 7.44 0.09
C LEU A 25 8.46 6.91 -1.04
N VAL A 26 7.31 7.54 -1.30
CA VAL A 26 6.41 7.23 -2.43
C VAL A 26 7.12 7.46 -3.75
N GLU A 27 7.69 8.66 -3.95
CA GLU A 27 8.40 9.03 -5.19
C GLU A 27 9.57 8.07 -5.49
N LEU A 28 10.37 7.73 -4.48
CA LEU A 28 11.45 6.75 -4.63
C LEU A 28 10.91 5.38 -5.01
N ALA A 29 9.80 4.95 -4.39
CA ALA A 29 9.22 3.65 -4.64
C ALA A 29 8.64 3.53 -6.05
N ASP A 30 7.98 4.58 -6.54
CA ASP A 30 7.46 4.65 -7.91
C ASP A 30 8.58 4.64 -8.95
N SER A 31 9.64 5.42 -8.71
CA SER A 31 10.79 5.42 -9.60
C SER A 31 11.44 4.03 -9.69
N LEU A 32 11.54 3.31 -8.58
CA LEU A 32 12.13 1.97 -8.54
C LEU A 32 11.19 0.90 -9.09
N SER A 33 9.87 1.06 -8.95
CA SER A 33 8.89 0.13 -9.46
C SER A 33 8.91 0.11 -10.98
N MET A 34 9.09 1.25 -11.65
CA MET A 34 9.24 1.32 -13.10
C MET A 34 10.43 0.52 -13.64
N VAL A 35 11.45 0.24 -12.81
CA VAL A 35 12.69 -0.41 -13.24
C VAL A 35 12.76 -1.89 -12.85
N SER A 36 12.23 -2.27 -11.69
CA SER A 36 12.50 -3.58 -11.07
C SER A 36 11.27 -4.32 -10.54
N GLN A 37 10.11 -4.05 -11.14
CA GLN A 37 8.86 -4.72 -10.81
C GLN A 37 8.93 -6.22 -11.12
N GLN A 38 8.46 -7.03 -10.17
CA GLN A 38 8.24 -8.45 -10.33
C GLN A 38 6.74 -8.75 -10.27
N THR A 39 6.31 -9.76 -11.03
CA THR A 39 4.88 -10.08 -11.17
C THR A 39 4.60 -11.55 -10.87
N PHE A 40 3.48 -11.83 -10.22
CA PHE A 40 2.91 -13.17 -10.14
C PHE A 40 1.40 -13.14 -10.05
N HIS A 41 0.77 -14.32 -10.10
CA HIS A 41 -0.67 -14.44 -10.00
C HIS A 41 -1.06 -15.42 -8.89
N ILE A 42 -2.17 -15.13 -8.21
CA ILE A 42 -2.82 -16.05 -7.27
C ILE A 42 -4.24 -16.27 -7.75
N ASN A 43 -4.66 -17.53 -7.83
CA ASN A 43 -6.06 -17.88 -8.06
C ASN A 43 -6.71 -18.20 -6.71
N LYS A 44 -7.85 -17.58 -6.44
CA LYS A 44 -8.61 -17.71 -5.19
C LYS A 44 -10.09 -17.91 -5.51
N PHE A 45 -10.85 -18.23 -4.47
CA PHE A 45 -12.31 -18.21 -4.51
C PHE A 45 -12.80 -17.18 -3.50
N THR A 46 -13.82 -16.41 -3.85
CA THR A 46 -14.52 -15.54 -2.89
C THR A 46 -15.28 -16.38 -1.87
N SER A 47 -15.83 -15.72 -0.84
CA SER A 47 -16.78 -16.34 0.08
C SER A 47 -18.04 -16.90 -0.60
N GLU A 48 -18.33 -16.46 -1.81
CA GLU A 48 -19.45 -16.91 -2.64
C GLU A 48 -19.03 -17.94 -3.70
N ASP A 49 -17.86 -18.56 -3.52
CA ASP A 49 -17.29 -19.58 -4.42
C ASP A 49 -17.05 -19.07 -5.86
N ARG A 50 -16.87 -17.75 -6.02
CA ARG A 50 -16.53 -17.16 -7.31
C ARG A 50 -15.02 -17.17 -7.51
N PRO A 51 -14.49 -17.73 -8.62
CA PRO A 51 -13.06 -17.73 -8.86
C PRO A 51 -12.57 -16.30 -9.17
N ILE A 52 -11.54 -15.86 -8.46
CA ILE A 52 -10.83 -14.61 -8.72
C ILE A 52 -9.38 -14.95 -9.06
N ARG A 53 -8.86 -14.27 -10.07
CA ARG A 53 -7.42 -14.23 -10.35
C ARG A 53 -6.89 -12.87 -9.94
N GLU A 54 -6.02 -12.86 -8.96
CA GLU A 54 -5.26 -11.69 -8.56
C GLU A 54 -3.94 -11.64 -9.32
N THR A 55 -3.59 -10.47 -9.83
CA THR A 55 -2.27 -10.14 -10.37
C THR A 55 -1.56 -9.27 -9.36
N TRP A 56 -0.37 -9.71 -8.96
CA TRP A 56 0.43 -9.06 -7.95
C TRP A 56 1.69 -8.50 -8.60
N HIS A 57 1.97 -7.23 -8.33
CA HIS A 57 3.24 -6.60 -8.68
C HIS A 57 3.97 -6.19 -7.41
N TYR A 58 5.28 -6.34 -7.37
CA TYR A 58 6.06 -5.88 -6.22
C TYR A 58 7.48 -5.50 -6.60
N THR A 59 8.07 -4.62 -5.80
CA THR A 59 9.45 -4.16 -5.99
C THR A 59 10.24 -4.32 -4.71
N VAL A 60 11.46 -4.83 -4.86
CA VAL A 60 12.40 -5.04 -3.76
C VAL A 60 13.60 -4.13 -3.92
N HIS A 61 13.91 -3.37 -2.88
CA HIS A 61 15.10 -2.53 -2.81
C HIS A 61 15.88 -2.86 -1.52
N ASN A 62 17.19 -3.10 -1.64
CA ASN A 62 18.05 -3.53 -0.53
C ASN A 62 17.50 -4.74 0.25
N GLY A 63 16.94 -5.72 -0.46
CA GLY A 63 16.38 -6.95 0.12
C GLY A 63 15.03 -6.75 0.85
N ARG A 64 14.40 -5.58 0.75
CA ARG A 64 13.11 -5.27 1.38
C ARG A 64 12.08 -4.87 0.34
N VAL A 65 10.83 -5.27 0.55
CA VAL A 65 9.72 -4.77 -0.28
C VAL A 65 9.52 -3.29 0.05
N ILE A 66 9.44 -2.47 -0.99
CA ILE A 66 9.23 -1.02 -0.88
C ILE A 66 7.89 -0.58 -1.45
N ILE A 67 7.35 -1.34 -2.41
CA ILE A 67 6.01 -1.17 -2.93
C ILE A 67 5.50 -2.51 -3.43
N PHE A 68 4.20 -2.74 -3.25
CA PHE A 68 3.49 -3.80 -3.95
C PHE A 68 2.07 -3.39 -4.28
N GLU A 69 1.51 -4.09 -5.24
CA GLU A 69 0.24 -3.78 -5.85
C GLU A 69 -0.52 -5.08 -6.14
N VAL A 70 -1.84 -5.04 -5.96
CA VAL A 70 -2.75 -6.15 -6.20
C VAL A 70 -3.88 -5.68 -7.09
N HIS A 71 -4.05 -6.36 -8.21
CA HIS A 71 -5.11 -6.14 -9.18
C HIS A 71 -5.99 -7.36 -9.29
N TYR A 72 -7.31 -7.18 -9.28
CA TYR A 72 -8.24 -8.26 -9.57
C TYR A 72 -9.57 -7.76 -10.11
N PHE A 73 -10.25 -8.63 -10.83
CA PHE A 73 -11.57 -8.35 -11.40
C PHE A 73 -12.63 -9.18 -10.68
N LEU A 74 -13.78 -8.56 -10.44
CA LEU A 74 -15.01 -9.22 -10.02
C LEU A 74 -16.17 -8.63 -10.80
N ASP A 75 -16.83 -9.47 -11.59
CA ASP A 75 -17.91 -9.07 -12.50
C ASP A 75 -17.46 -7.95 -13.47
N SER A 76 -18.06 -6.76 -13.36
CA SER A 76 -17.73 -5.55 -14.13
C SER A 76 -16.84 -4.57 -13.35
N LEU A 77 -16.27 -4.98 -12.21
CA LEU A 77 -15.45 -4.12 -11.37
C LEU A 77 -14.00 -4.59 -11.37
N GLU A 78 -13.11 -3.64 -11.56
CA GLU A 78 -11.68 -3.78 -11.34
C GLU A 78 -11.33 -3.17 -9.98
N PHE A 79 -10.55 -3.90 -9.20
CA PHE A 79 -10.04 -3.48 -7.91
C PHE A 79 -8.52 -3.41 -7.98
N GLN A 80 -7.99 -2.26 -7.57
CA GLN A 80 -6.57 -2.00 -7.48
C GLN A 80 -6.22 -1.59 -6.05
N GLU A 81 -5.24 -2.26 -5.45
CA GLU A 81 -4.70 -1.95 -4.13
C GLU A 81 -3.19 -1.71 -4.26
N VAL A 82 -2.69 -0.53 -3.86
CA VAL A 82 -1.26 -0.18 -3.87
C VAL A 82 -0.80 0.09 -2.45
N TYR A 83 0.36 -0.46 -2.09
CA TYR A 83 0.92 -0.38 -0.74
C TYR A 83 2.39 0.02 -0.79
N TYR A 84 2.70 1.17 -0.20
CA TYR A 84 4.06 1.68 -0.04
C TYR A 84 4.59 1.31 1.34
N VAL A 85 5.76 0.68 1.36
CA VAL A 85 6.30 0.02 2.55
C VAL A 85 7.68 0.58 2.88
N ASN A 86 7.90 0.86 4.16
CA ASN A 86 9.22 1.21 4.67
C ASN A 86 9.49 0.43 5.95
N ARG A 87 10.58 -0.36 5.96
CA ARG A 87 10.96 -1.22 7.10
C ARG A 87 9.78 -2.08 7.58
N ASP A 88 9.09 -2.73 6.64
CA ASP A 88 7.94 -3.61 6.88
C ASP A 88 6.71 -2.92 7.50
N GLN A 89 6.66 -1.58 7.45
CA GLN A 89 5.53 -0.78 7.89
C GLN A 89 4.86 -0.09 6.71
N LEU A 90 3.53 -0.03 6.74
CA LEU A 90 2.74 0.75 5.78
C LEU A 90 3.06 2.24 5.95
N VAL A 91 3.27 2.92 4.84
CA VAL A 91 3.56 4.37 4.81
C VAL A 91 2.52 5.10 3.99
N CYS A 92 2.12 4.52 2.87
CA CYS A 92 1.03 4.99 2.03
C CYS A 92 0.25 3.79 1.50
N MET A 93 -1.06 3.95 1.37
CA MET A 93 -1.96 3.01 0.72
C MET A 93 -2.79 3.78 -0.30
N GLU A 94 -3.05 3.16 -1.44
CA GLU A 94 -4.04 3.59 -2.41
C GLU A 94 -4.97 2.42 -2.72
N GLN A 95 -6.26 2.69 -2.85
CA GLN A 95 -7.27 1.69 -3.19
C GLN A 95 -8.25 2.30 -4.18
N TYR A 96 -8.54 1.59 -5.26
CA TYR A 96 -9.45 2.03 -6.31
C TYR A 96 -10.42 0.93 -6.71
N GLU A 97 -11.67 1.34 -6.94
CA GLU A 97 -12.72 0.55 -7.56
C GLU A 97 -13.11 1.23 -8.87
N ILE A 98 -12.96 0.50 -9.98
CA ILE A 98 -13.06 1.02 -11.34
C ILE A 98 -14.06 0.17 -12.13
N LEU A 99 -14.90 0.81 -12.94
CA LEU A 99 -15.94 0.12 -13.74
C LEU A 99 -15.42 -0.31 -15.12
N TYR A 100 -15.54 -1.60 -15.46
CA TYR A 100 -15.04 -2.26 -16.67
C TYR A 100 -16.16 -2.99 -17.45
N PRO A 101 -16.21 -3.02 -18.82
CA PRO A 101 -15.27 -2.48 -19.80
C PRO A 101 -15.55 -1.04 -20.26
N GLU A 102 -14.51 -0.46 -20.88
CA GLU A 102 -14.27 0.96 -21.14
C GLU A 102 -15.17 1.57 -22.24
N GLN A 103 -15.90 2.63 -21.89
CA GLN A 103 -16.45 3.58 -22.88
C GLN A 103 -16.18 5.05 -22.52
N ASP A 104 -15.75 5.36 -21.29
CA ASP A 104 -15.43 6.73 -20.85
C ASP A 104 -14.17 6.72 -19.96
N GLU A 105 -13.30 7.72 -20.14
CA GLU A 105 -11.93 7.81 -19.62
C GLU A 105 -11.82 8.18 -18.11
N ASP A 106 -12.91 8.57 -17.44
CA ASP A 106 -12.90 8.99 -16.01
C ASP A 106 -13.91 8.19 -15.16
N ARG A 107 -13.55 6.97 -14.70
CA ARG A 107 -14.48 6.04 -14.02
C ARG A 107 -14.00 5.43 -12.69
N ILE A 108 -13.14 6.12 -11.94
CA ILE A 108 -12.94 5.74 -10.52
C ILE A 108 -14.28 5.91 -9.80
N LEU A 109 -14.97 4.80 -9.50
CA LEU A 109 -16.24 4.80 -8.77
C LEU A 109 -15.99 5.22 -7.32
N LYS A 110 -14.93 4.64 -6.74
CA LYS A 110 -14.48 4.88 -5.38
C LYS A 110 -12.97 4.81 -5.33
N GLY A 111 -12.36 5.69 -4.56
CA GLY A 111 -10.94 5.62 -4.28
C GLY A 111 -10.62 6.11 -2.87
N ALA A 112 -9.53 5.58 -2.32
CA ALA A 112 -9.03 5.98 -1.01
C ALA A 112 -7.51 6.04 -1.02
N VAL A 113 -6.95 7.05 -0.35
CA VAL A 113 -5.52 7.22 -0.14
C VAL A 113 -5.26 7.46 1.35
N GLY A 114 -4.48 6.59 1.98
CA GLY A 114 -4.14 6.67 3.39
C GLY A 114 -2.65 6.89 3.61
N PHE A 115 -2.28 7.86 4.45
CA PHE A 115 -0.90 8.16 4.82
C PHE A 115 -0.63 7.82 6.29
N PHE A 116 0.47 7.12 6.54
CA PHE A 116 0.76 6.49 7.82
C PHE A 116 2.12 6.91 8.37
N ASP A 117 2.16 7.15 9.67
CA ASP A 117 3.38 7.39 10.43
C ASP A 117 3.48 6.37 11.56
N GLY A 118 4.20 5.28 11.29
CA GLY A 118 4.16 4.09 12.14
C GLY A 118 2.80 3.40 12.06
N LEU A 119 2.14 3.22 13.20
CA LEU A 119 0.79 2.63 13.27
C LEU A 119 -0.33 3.67 13.20
N SER A 120 0.02 4.96 13.19
CA SER A 120 -0.97 6.04 13.20
C SER A 120 -1.27 6.50 11.78
N MET A 121 -2.54 6.40 11.38
CA MET A 121 -3.03 7.04 10.16
C MET A 121 -3.08 8.56 10.38
N ARG A 122 -2.26 9.30 9.62
CA ARG A 122 -2.14 10.76 9.71
C ARG A 122 -3.15 11.48 8.84
N GLN A 123 -3.44 10.92 7.67
CA GLN A 123 -4.35 11.49 6.70
C GLN A 123 -5.01 10.37 5.91
N TYR A 124 -6.30 10.56 5.61
CA TYR A 124 -7.07 9.65 4.77
C TYR A 124 -7.96 10.48 3.85
N VAL A 125 -7.78 10.29 2.56
CA VAL A 125 -8.50 11.01 1.50
C VAL A 125 -9.35 10.00 0.75
N THR A 126 -10.60 10.36 0.49
CA THR A 126 -11.51 9.54 -0.34
C THR A 126 -12.01 10.32 -1.53
N MET A 127 -12.26 9.61 -2.62
CA MET A 127 -12.79 10.12 -3.88
C MET A 127 -13.90 9.19 -4.39
N GLY A 128 -14.80 9.71 -5.24
CA GLY A 128 -15.94 8.95 -5.76
C GLY A 128 -17.20 9.03 -4.90
N GLU A 129 -18.18 8.15 -5.18
CA GLU A 129 -19.51 8.20 -4.55
C GLU A 129 -19.45 7.74 -3.09
N ARG A 130 -19.79 8.65 -2.17
CA ARG A 130 -19.83 8.42 -0.72
C ARG A 130 -21.17 7.81 -0.31
N SER A 131 -21.23 6.50 -0.22
CA SER A 131 -22.43 5.78 0.21
C SER A 131 -22.55 5.69 1.74
N GLY A 132 -22.63 6.84 2.44
CA GLY A 132 -23.13 6.89 3.82
C GLY A 132 -22.25 7.59 4.85
N ARG A 133 -22.89 7.99 5.96
CA ARG A 133 -22.28 8.70 7.11
C ARG A 133 -21.21 7.81 7.77
N ASN A 134 -19.93 8.19 7.62
CA ASN A 134 -18.73 7.62 8.27
C ASN A 134 -18.01 6.44 7.57
N GLU A 135 -17.65 6.58 6.30
CA GLU A 135 -16.79 5.61 5.57
C GLU A 135 -15.28 5.91 5.67
N GLN A 136 -14.78 6.45 6.79
CA GLN A 136 -13.34 6.31 7.08
C GLN A 136 -13.17 4.91 7.65
N LEU A 137 -12.56 4.00 6.90
CA LEU A 137 -12.13 2.71 7.44
C LEU A 137 -11.33 3.00 8.73
N PRO A 138 -11.69 2.39 9.87
CA PRO A 138 -10.88 2.50 11.06
C PRO A 138 -9.43 2.17 10.73
N SER A 139 -8.48 3.00 11.17
CA SER A 139 -7.05 2.79 10.89
C SER A 139 -6.57 1.36 11.20
N TYR A 140 -7.17 0.71 12.20
CA TYR A 140 -6.94 -0.69 12.52
C TYR A 140 -7.28 -1.66 11.38
N GLU A 141 -8.43 -1.48 10.72
CA GLU A 141 -8.87 -2.34 9.61
C GLU A 141 -7.93 -2.21 8.41
N VAL A 142 -7.54 -0.98 8.07
CA VAL A 142 -6.57 -0.71 7.00
C VAL A 142 -5.22 -1.38 7.28
N ILE A 143 -4.72 -1.25 8.50
CA ILE A 143 -3.46 -1.89 8.91
C ILE A 143 -3.59 -3.41 8.93
N SER A 144 -4.74 -3.96 9.31
CA SER A 144 -5.00 -5.40 9.28
C SER A 144 -4.97 -5.92 7.86
N GLN A 145 -5.70 -5.29 6.94
CA GLN A 145 -5.72 -5.63 5.51
C GLN A 145 -4.30 -5.60 4.94
N PHE A 146 -3.54 -4.53 5.22
CA PHE A 146 -2.13 -4.45 4.82
C PHE A 146 -1.31 -5.63 5.33
N LYS A 147 -1.41 -5.98 6.61
CA LYS A 147 -0.63 -7.08 7.20
C LYS A 147 -0.97 -8.42 6.54
N ASP A 148 -2.23 -8.66 6.21
CA ASP A 148 -2.67 -9.88 5.56
C ASP A 148 -2.16 -9.95 4.12
N ARG A 149 -2.32 -8.88 3.34
CA ARG A 149 -1.75 -8.76 1.98
C ARG A 149 -0.23 -8.88 1.98
N TYR A 150 0.45 -8.25 2.93
CA TYR A 150 1.90 -8.31 3.03
C TYR A 150 2.39 -9.72 3.40
N ARG A 151 1.72 -10.40 4.32
CA ARG A 151 2.03 -11.81 4.66
C ARG A 151 1.86 -12.71 3.45
N GLU A 152 0.81 -12.51 2.68
CA GLU A 152 0.54 -13.26 1.45
C GLU A 152 1.64 -13.05 0.41
N LEU A 153 2.04 -11.79 0.17
CA LEU A 153 3.18 -11.46 -0.69
C LEU A 153 4.45 -12.18 -0.24
N LEU A 154 4.79 -12.08 1.05
CA LEU A 154 6.01 -12.69 1.61
C LEU A 154 5.99 -14.23 1.53
N THR A 155 4.82 -14.85 1.53
CA THR A 155 4.65 -16.30 1.41
C THR A 155 4.83 -16.77 -0.04
N ASN A 156 4.36 -15.98 -1.01
CA ASN A 156 4.37 -16.35 -2.42
C ASN A 156 5.65 -15.92 -3.15
N ARG A 157 6.28 -14.80 -2.78
CA ARG A 157 7.53 -14.32 -3.41
C ARG A 157 8.67 -15.36 -3.44
N PRO A 158 8.98 -16.12 -2.37
CA PRO A 158 10.15 -16.99 -2.34
C PRO A 158 9.97 -18.22 -3.25
N LEU A 159 8.71 -18.60 -3.55
CA LEU A 159 8.40 -19.67 -4.48
C LEU A 159 8.80 -19.30 -5.91
N LEU A 160 8.81 -18.00 -6.24
CA LEU A 160 9.21 -17.47 -7.54
C LEU A 160 10.72 -17.29 -7.64
N GLU A 161 11.36 -16.77 -6.59
CA GLU A 161 12.82 -16.66 -6.53
C GLU A 161 13.52 -18.03 -6.64
N LYS A 162 12.89 -19.09 -6.09
CA LYS A 162 13.37 -20.48 -6.26
C LYS A 162 13.18 -21.01 -7.68
N LYS A 163 12.06 -20.70 -8.34
CA LYS A 163 11.82 -21.08 -9.75
C LYS A 163 12.77 -20.37 -10.71
N GLY A 164 13.11 -19.11 -10.47
CA GLY A 164 14.07 -18.36 -11.28
C GLY A 164 15.51 -18.87 -11.17
N LYS A 165 15.92 -19.39 -10.00
CA LYS A 165 17.25 -19.97 -9.80
C LYS A 165 17.42 -21.40 -10.35
N ALA A 166 16.32 -22.11 -10.61
CA ALA A 166 16.36 -23.50 -11.07
C ALA A 166 16.65 -23.67 -12.58
N VAL A 167 16.81 -22.57 -13.34
CA VAL A 167 17.00 -22.62 -14.80
C VAL A 167 18.49 -22.63 -15.21
N ILE A 168 19.43 -22.63 -14.27
CA ILE A 168 20.86 -22.80 -14.60
C ILE A 168 21.23 -24.28 -14.42
N PHE A 169 20.76 -25.12 -15.35
CA PHE A 169 21.46 -26.35 -15.70
C PHE A 169 22.21 -26.08 -16.99
N VAL A 170 23.52 -25.84 -16.88
CA VAL A 170 24.44 -25.90 -18.02
C VAL A 170 24.90 -27.37 -18.13
N PRO A 171 24.93 -27.96 -19.34
CA PRO A 171 25.42 -29.33 -19.56
C PRO A 171 26.90 -29.50 -19.19
#